data_AF-A0A075MVQ8-F1
#
_entry.id   AF-A0A075MVQ8-F1
#
_cell.length_a   1.000
_cell.length_b   1.000
_cell.length_c   1.000
_cell.angle_alpha   90.00
_cell.angle_beta   90.00
_cell.angle_gamma   90.00
#
_symmetry.space_group_name_H-M   'P 1'
#
loop_
_entity.id
_entity.type
_entity.pdbx_description
1 polymer ?
#
loop_
_entity_poly.entity_id
_entity_poly.type
_entity_poly.pdbx_seq_one_letter_code
_entity_poly.pdbx_strand_id
1 'polypeptide(L)' 'MHNHINSGFFIHNNMLKPSKMRPIEKKKHQMPSYCMLCPDVATKEVLYELENCVVVQRYCDKCLPSAEYANPQ' A
#
# COMPACT_ATOMS: atom_id res chain seq x y z
N MET A 1 -1.80 -19.36 40.19
CA MET A 1 -1.00 -19.19 38.97
C MET A 1 -1.95 -18.82 37.83
N HIS A 2 -2.17 -17.53 37.58
CA HIS A 2 -2.89 -17.11 36.37
C HIS A 2 -2.19 -15.86 35.83
N ASN A 3 -1.38 -16.09 34.80
CA ASN A 3 -0.58 -15.07 34.13
C ASN A 3 -1.49 -14.38 33.11
N HIS A 4 -2.04 -13.22 33.44
CA HIS A 4 -2.74 -12.37 32.48
C HIS A 4 -1.69 -11.74 31.55
N ILE A 5 -1.53 -12.33 30.36
CA ILE A 5 -0.74 -11.73 29.29
C ILE A 5 -1.57 -10.57 28.75
N ASN A 6 -1.25 -9.36 29.20
CA ASN A 6 -1.79 -8.13 28.66
C ASN A 6 -1.16 -7.95 27.27
N SER A 7 -1.72 -8.60 26.25
CA SER A 7 -1.41 -8.31 24.84
C SER A 7 -1.94 -6.92 24.52
N GLY A 8 -1.19 -5.91 24.95
CA GLY A 8 -1.28 -4.55 24.44
C GLY A 8 -0.91 -4.60 22.97
N PHE A 9 -1.91 -4.82 22.11
CA PHE A 9 -1.81 -4.62 20.69
C PHE A 9 -1.74 -3.10 20.49
N PHE A 10 -0.52 -2.57 20.50
CA PHE A 10 -0.25 -1.18 20.12
C PHE A 10 -0.67 -1.04 18.66
N ILE A 11 -1.91 -0.61 18.43
CA ILE A 11 -2.29 -0.01 17.17
C ILE A 11 -1.58 1.36 17.16
N HIS A 12 -0.28 1.34 16.87
CA HIS A 12 0.34 2.50 16.26
C HIS A 12 -0.50 2.81 15.03
N ASN A 13 -1.02 4.03 14.94
CA ASN A 13 -1.58 4.55 13.69
C ASN A 13 -0.48 4.45 12.63
N ASN A 14 -0.44 3.31 11.95
CA ASN A 14 0.63 2.88 11.08
C ASN A 14 0.42 3.55 9.72
N MET A 15 0.58 4.86 9.70
CA MET A 15 0.68 5.60 8.45
C MET A 15 1.91 5.07 7.73
N LEU A 16 1.71 4.20 6.74
CA LEU A 16 2.81 3.70 5.95
C LEU A 16 3.23 4.76 4.97
N LYS A 17 4.41 5.32 5.23
CA LYS A 17 5.04 6.19 4.25
C LYS A 17 5.48 5.34 3.05
N PRO A 18 5.15 5.74 1.82
CA PRO A 18 5.63 5.04 0.64
C PRO A 18 7.15 5.06 0.61
N SER A 19 7.78 3.87 0.56
CA SER A 19 9.23 3.74 0.49
C SER A 19 9.74 4.05 -0.92
N LYS A 20 8.95 3.69 -1.94
CA LYS A 20 9.29 3.91 -3.34
C LYS A 20 8.05 4.01 -4.19
N MET A 21 8.09 4.89 -5.19
CA MET A 21 7.09 4.94 -6.25
C MET A 21 7.77 4.69 -7.60
N ARG A 22 7.14 3.88 -8.45
CA ARG A 22 7.62 3.62 -9.81
C ARG A 22 6.46 3.66 -10.81
N PRO A 23 6.69 4.12 -12.05
CA PRO A 23 5.69 4.02 -13.10
C PRO A 23 5.43 2.55 -13.48
N ILE A 24 4.19 2.23 -13.83
CA ILE A 24 3.83 0.92 -14.37
C ILE A 24 4.27 0.88 -15.84
N GLU A 25 5.24 0.03 -16.15
CA GLU A 25 5.63 -0.24 -17.53
C GLU A 25 4.54 -1.06 -18.23
N LYS A 26 3.90 -0.49 -19.26
CA LYS A 26 2.92 -1.20 -20.07
C LYS A 26 3.62 -2.22 -20.96
N LYS A 27 3.69 -3.48 -20.50
CA LYS A 27 4.15 -4.60 -21.33
C LYS A 27 3.03 -5.03 -22.29
N LYS A 28 3.37 -5.32 -23.56
CA LYS A 28 2.42 -5.66 -24.65
C LYS A 28 1.43 -6.79 -24.33
N HIS A 29 1.74 -7.66 -23.38
CA HIS A 29 0.92 -8.82 -23.00
C HIS A 29 0.43 -8.80 -21.53
N GLN A 30 0.60 -7.68 -20.83
CA GLN A 30 0.20 -7.59 -19.43
C GLN A 30 -1.21 -6.98 -19.33
N MET A 31 -2.07 -7.64 -18.54
CA MET A 31 -3.38 -7.08 -18.22
C MET A 31 -3.22 -5.73 -17.52
N PRO A 32 -4.08 -4.74 -17.85
CA PRO A 32 -4.02 -3.44 -17.19
C PRO A 32 -4.24 -3.62 -15.70
N SER A 33 -3.39 -2.95 -14.91
CA SER A 33 -3.60 -2.85 -13.48
C SER A 33 -4.55 -1.70 -13.19
N TYR A 34 -5.40 -1.86 -12.18
CA TYR A 34 -6.36 -0.85 -11.75
C TYR A 34 -5.88 -0.16 -10.48
N CYS A 35 -6.37 1.06 -10.27
CA CYS A 35 -6.12 1.80 -9.06
C CYS A 35 -6.81 1.12 -7.86
N MET A 36 -6.15 1.12 -6.71
CA MET A 36 -6.71 0.59 -5.47
C MET A 36 -7.94 1.37 -4.98
N LEU A 37 -8.02 2.67 -5.29
CA LEU A 37 -9.06 3.57 -4.78
C LEU A 37 -10.21 3.83 -5.77
N CYS A 38 -10.03 3.51 -7.05
CA CYS A 38 -11.01 3.84 -8.09
C CYS A 38 -10.90 2.88 -9.28
N PRO A 39 -11.93 2.78 -10.13
CA PRO A 39 -11.92 1.89 -11.30
C PRO A 39 -11.01 2.37 -12.45
N ASP A 40 -10.27 3.48 -12.29
CA ASP A 40 -9.32 3.96 -13.31
C ASP A 40 -8.09 3.04 -13.41
N VAL A 41 -7.44 3.07 -14.57
CA VAL A 41 -6.18 2.34 -14.80
C VAL A 41 -5.07 2.94 -13.93
N ALA A 42 -4.36 2.08 -13.21
CA ALA A 42 -3.20 2.50 -12.43
C ALA A 42 -2.03 2.85 -13.36
N THR A 43 -1.34 3.94 -13.01
CA THR A 43 -0.18 4.44 -13.74
C THR A 43 1.10 4.30 -12.94
N LYS A 44 0.99 4.15 -11.61
CA LYS A 44 2.12 4.03 -10.68
C LYS A 44 1.92 2.89 -9.70
N GLU A 45 3.01 2.21 -9.37
CA GLU A 45 3.09 1.29 -8.24
C GLU A 45 3.80 1.99 -7.08
N VAL A 46 3.21 1.87 -5.91
CA VAL A 46 3.68 2.43 -4.66
C VAL A 46 4.03 1.25 -3.76
N LEU A 47 5.28 1.23 -3.28
CA LEU A 47 5.80 0.22 -2.39
C LEU A 47 5.76 0.78 -0.96
N TYR A 48 5.23 -0.03 -0.05
CA TYR A 48 5.21 0.25 1.38
C TYR A 48 6.00 -0.84 2.09
N GLU A 49 7.04 -0.45 2.82
CA GLU A 49 7.83 -1.36 3.63
C GLU A 49 7.19 -1.51 5.01
N LEU A 50 6.83 -2.74 5.35
CA LEU A 50 6.39 -3.19 6.66
C LEU A 50 7.52 -4.01 7.30
N GLU A 51 7.50 -4.14 8.63
CA GLU A 51 8.56 -4.79 9.42
C GLU A 51 9.00 -6.16 8.89
N ASN A 52 8.12 -6.92 8.21
CA ASN A 52 8.45 -8.22 7.64
C ASN A 52 8.02 -8.42 6.17
N CYS A 53 7.49 -7.40 5.50
CA CYS A 53 6.86 -7.54 4.17
C CYS A 53 6.93 -6.24 3.35
N VAL A 54 6.90 -6.35 2.02
CA VAL A 54 6.73 -5.19 1.12
C VAL A 54 5.36 -5.28 0.47
N VAL A 55 4.50 -4.32 0.75
CA VAL A 55 3.18 -4.21 0.13
C VAL A 55 3.31 -3.35 -1.12
N VAL A 56 2.86 -3.88 -2.26
CA VAL A 56 2.81 -3.15 -3.52
C VAL A 56 1.36 -2.79 -3.81
N GLN A 57 1.04 -1.50 -3.82
CA GLN A 57 -0.28 -1.01 -4.23
C GLN A 57 -0.16 -0.18 -5.49
N ARG A 58 -1.24 -0.11 -6.26
CA ARG A 58 -1.25 0.55 -7.56
C ARG A 58 -2.23 1.70 -7.56
N TYR A 59 -1.80 2.85 -8.05
CA TYR A 59 -2.56 4.08 -8.05
C TYR A 59 -2.57 4.73 -9.43
N CYS A 60 -3.68 5.37 -9.78
CA CYS A 60 -3.72 6.31 -10.89
C CYS A 60 -3.17 7.66 -10.44
N ASP A 61 -2.78 8.52 -11.37
CA ASP A 61 -2.20 9.84 -11.03
C ASP A 61 -3.15 10.72 -10.22
N LYS A 62 -4.47 10.53 -10.36
CA LYS A 62 -5.48 11.26 -9.58
C LYS A 62 -5.50 10.86 -8.11
N CYS A 63 -5.28 9.57 -7.84
CA CYS A 63 -5.37 8.99 -6.50
C CYS A 63 -4.01 8.84 -5.81
N LEU A 64 -2.92 9.13 -6.52
CA LEU A 64 -1.56 9.10 -5.98
C LEU A 64 -1.37 10.00 -4.74
N PRO A 65 -1.94 11.22 -4.64
CA PRO A 65 -1.83 12.03 -3.42
C PRO A 65 -2.44 11.35 -2.18
N SER A 66 -3.45 10.50 -2.38
CA SER A 66 -4.05 9.70 -1.30
C SER A 66 -3.16 8.52 -0.88
N ALA A 67 -2.19 8.13 -1.70
CA ALA A 67 -1.26 7.04 -1.41
C ALA A 67 -0.26 7.38 -0.28
N GLU A 68 -0.06 8.67 0.04
CA GLU A 68 0.84 9.10 1.13
C GLU A 68 0.31 8.78 2.53
N TYR A 69 -0.97 8.42 2.64
CA TYR A 69 -1.68 8.17 3.90
C TYR A 69 -2.30 6.77 3.96
N ALA A 70 -1.92 5.88 3.04
CA ALA A 70 -2.55 4.58 2.92
C ALA A 70 -2.29 3.71 4.18
N ASN A 71 -3.37 3.29 4.83
CA ASN A 71 -3.35 2.23 5.82
C ASN A 71 -3.68 0.92 5.09
N PRO A 72 -2.72 0.02 4.84
CA PRO A 72 -3.08 -1.28 4.29
C PRO A 72 -3.91 -2.03 5.34
N GLN A 73 -5.13 -2.37 4.95
CA GLN A 73 -6.04 -3.19 5.77
C GLN A 73 -5.54 -4.63 5.90
#